data_AF-A0A2W5R1Z7-F1
#
_entry.id   AF-A0A2W5R1Z7-F1
#
_cell.length_a   1.000
_cell.length_b   1.000
_cell.length_c   1.000
_cell.angle_alpha   90.00
_cell.angle_beta   90.00
_cell.angle_gamma   90.00
#
_symmetry.space_group_name_H-M   'P 1'
#
loop_
_entity.id
_entity.type
_entity.pdbx_description
1 polymer ?
#
loop_
_entity_poly.entity_id
_entity_poly.type
_entity_poly.pdbx_seq_one_letter_code
_entity_poly.pdbx_strand_id
1 'polypeptide(L)'
;MSYLIFPTRTAARTRSRNAYAPLRPDDEPDTGAVTVALWSSLHHPSDGRTALVIPETPEGAGLGISQEDYDGLLSEAERAALIPDLPAEWTIDAI
;
A
#
# COMPACT_ATOMS: atom_id res chain seq x y z
N MET A 1 4.61 6.72 9.10
CA MET A 1 3.92 5.85 8.10
C MET A 1 2.46 5.75 8.50
N SER A 2 1.58 5.48 7.56
CA SER A 2 0.14 5.33 7.80
C SER A 2 -0.38 4.02 7.20
N TYR A 3 -1.61 3.65 7.54
CA TYR A 3 -2.21 2.40 7.08
C TYR A 3 -3.57 2.59 6.44
N LEU A 4 -3.84 1.79 5.41
CA LEU A 4 -5.18 1.63 4.82
C LEU A 4 -5.65 0.20 4.95
N ILE A 5 -6.77 -0.01 5.63
CA ILE A 5 -7.33 -1.34 5.88
C ILE A 5 -8.31 -1.71 4.76
N PHE A 6 -8.09 -2.88 4.17
CA PHE A 6 -8.96 -3.48 3.17
C PHE A 6 -9.58 -4.78 3.71
N PRO A 7 -10.78 -5.14 3.24
CA PRO A 7 -11.47 -6.34 3.69
C PRO A 7 -10.78 -7.64 3.28
N THR A 8 -9.93 -7.61 2.24
CA THR A 8 -9.21 -8.81 1.77
C THR A 8 -7.83 -8.46 1.22
N ARG A 9 -6.94 -9.46 1.22
CA ARG A 9 -5.64 -9.39 0.55
C ARG A 9 -5.76 -9.00 -0.93
N THR A 10 -6.74 -9.55 -1.63
CA THR A 10 -6.97 -9.26 -3.05
C THR A 10 -7.30 -7.79 -3.26
N ALA A 11 -8.16 -7.21 -2.41
CA ALA A 11 -8.50 -5.79 -2.48
C ALA A 11 -7.28 -4.89 -2.24
N ALA A 12 -6.52 -5.15 -1.17
CA ALA A 12 -5.29 -4.42 -0.86
C ALA A 12 -4.28 -4.51 -2.03
N ARG A 13 -4.04 -5.72 -2.54
CA ARG A 13 -3.11 -5.95 -3.65
C ARG A 13 -3.55 -5.21 -4.90
N THR A 14 -4.80 -5.39 -5.33
CA THR A 14 -5.35 -4.71 -6.52
C THR A 14 -5.23 -3.20 -6.39
N ARG A 15 -5.55 -2.64 -5.22
CA ARG A 15 -5.44 -1.19 -5.01
C ARG A 15 -4.00 -0.69 -5.14
N SER A 16 -3.07 -1.42 -4.55
CA SER A 16 -1.64 -1.11 -4.63
C SER A 16 -1.09 -1.24 -6.05
N ARG A 17 -1.57 -2.22 -6.83
CA ARG A 17 -1.25 -2.34 -8.26
C ARG A 17 -1.72 -1.13 -9.05
N ASN A 18 -2.96 -0.71 -8.81
CA ASN A 18 -3.57 0.40 -9.55
C ASN A 18 -2.86 1.72 -9.25
N ALA A 19 -2.35 1.93 -8.03
CA ALA A 19 -1.48 3.07 -7.73
C ALA A 19 -0.14 2.99 -8.45
N TYR A 20 0.43 1.79 -8.60
CA TYR A 20 1.72 1.62 -9.28
C TYR A 20 1.62 1.75 -10.80
N ALA A 21 0.50 1.32 -11.40
CA ALA A 21 0.32 1.24 -12.84
C ALA A 21 0.72 2.52 -13.62
N PRO A 22 0.34 3.75 -13.22
CA PRO A 22 0.76 4.97 -13.92
C PRO A 22 2.24 5.34 -13.71
N LEU A 23 2.91 4.74 -12.71
CA LEU A 23 4.31 4.99 -12.38
C LEU A 23 5.26 3.96 -12.98
N ARG A 24 4.73 2.89 -13.58
CA ARG A 24 5.53 1.80 -14.16
C ARG A 24 6.37 2.37 -15.32
N PRO A 25 7.70 2.18 -15.33
CA PRO A 25 8.53 2.55 -16.47
C PRO A 25 8.08 1.83 -17.74
N ASP A 26 8.05 2.53 -18.88
CA ASP A 26 7.64 1.97 -20.18
C ASP A 26 8.51 0.78 -20.62
N ASP A 27 9.78 0.74 -20.20
CA ASP A 27 10.77 -0.29 -20.56
C ASP A 27 10.74 -1.53 -19.65
N GLU A 28 9.86 -1.60 -18.65
CA GLU A 28 9.80 -2.74 -17.74
C GLU A 28 9.07 -3.91 -18.41
N PRO A 29 9.76 -5.04 -18.69
CA PRO A 29 9.16 -6.14 -19.41
C PRO A 29 8.02 -6.74 -18.57
N ASP A 30 6.83 -6.81 -19.17
CA ASP A 30 5.59 -7.32 -18.56
C ASP A 30 5.63 -8.85 -18.37
N THR A 31 6.65 -9.30 -17.65
CA THR A 31 7.02 -10.70 -17.43
C THR A 31 6.32 -11.28 -16.20
N GLY A 32 5.49 -10.49 -15.53
CA GLY A 32 4.77 -10.88 -14.31
C GLY A 32 5.67 -11.11 -13.08
N ALA A 33 6.98 -10.89 -13.20
CA ALA A 33 7.98 -11.27 -12.20
C ALA A 33 8.50 -10.11 -11.33
N VAL A 34 8.22 -8.85 -11.70
CA VAL A 34 8.79 -7.67 -11.03
C VAL A 34 7.67 -6.89 -10.31
N THR A 35 8.02 -6.40 -9.12
CA THR A 35 7.21 -5.83 -8.03
C THR A 35 5.77 -5.44 -8.39
N VAL A 36 4.84 -6.36 -8.16
CA VAL A 36 3.45 -6.20 -8.63
C VAL A 36 2.55 -5.35 -7.72
N ALA A 37 3.11 -4.48 -6.87
CA ALA A 37 2.38 -3.64 -5.92
C ALA A 37 3.29 -2.50 -5.42
N LEU A 38 2.77 -1.28 -5.33
CA LEU A 38 3.48 -0.11 -4.82
C LEU A 38 3.82 -0.19 -3.32
N TRP A 39 2.91 -0.71 -2.52
CA TRP A 39 2.93 -0.64 -1.06
C TRP A 39 3.00 -2.04 -0.47
N SER A 40 3.72 -2.15 0.64
CA SER A 40 3.76 -3.38 1.43
C SER A 40 2.40 -3.66 2.08
N SER A 41 2.10 -4.94 2.29
CA SER A 41 0.83 -5.36 2.91
C SER A 41 1.05 -6.16 4.19
N LEU A 42 0.36 -5.78 5.27
CA LEU A 42 0.27 -6.52 6.51
C LEU A 42 -1.05 -7.27 6.58
N HIS A 43 -1.01 -8.54 6.96
CA HIS A 43 -2.19 -9.38 7.04
C HIS A 43 -2.72 -9.41 8.47
N HIS A 44 -4.02 -9.23 8.63
CA HIS A 44 -4.63 -9.41 9.94
C HIS A 44 -4.60 -10.90 10.31
N PRO A 45 -4.23 -11.25 11.56
CA PRO A 45 -4.04 -12.64 11.98
C PRO A 45 -5.26 -13.54 11.88
N SER A 46 -6.46 -12.99 12.07
CA SER A 46 -7.63 -13.80 12.45
C SER A 46 -8.87 -13.58 11.60
N ASP A 47 -8.91 -12.58 10.72
CA ASP A 47 -10.13 -12.21 9.98
C ASP A 47 -9.95 -11.96 8.48
N GLY A 48 -8.73 -12.13 7.96
CA GLY A 48 -8.44 -11.99 6.54
C GLY A 48 -8.36 -10.56 6.01
N ARG A 49 -8.53 -9.54 6.87
CA ARG A 49 -8.26 -8.14 6.51
C ARG A 49 -6.78 -7.96 6.16
N THR A 50 -6.49 -6.92 5.39
CA THR A 50 -5.13 -6.60 4.99
C THR A 50 -4.93 -5.10 5.02
N ALA A 51 -3.89 -4.64 5.70
CA ALA A 51 -3.50 -3.24 5.75
C ALA A 51 -2.40 -2.99 4.72
N LEU A 52 -2.54 -1.96 3.89
CA LEU A 52 -1.44 -1.41 3.12
C LEU A 52 -0.65 -0.46 4.01
N VAL A 53 0.67 -0.61 4.00
CA VAL A 53 1.61 0.30 4.66
C VAL A 53 1.93 1.42 3.69
N ILE A 54 1.54 2.63 4.04
CA ILE A 54 1.71 3.83 3.24
C ILE A 54 2.85 4.65 3.87
N PRO A 55 4.06 4.65 3.27
CA PRO A 55 5.12 5.57 3.66
C PRO A 55 4.65 7.02 3.59
N GLU A 56 5.20 7.88 4.46
CA GLU A 56 4.86 9.31 4.48
C GLU A 56 5.44 10.07 3.29
N THR A 57 6.53 9.56 2.70
CA THR A 57 7.23 10.19 1.59
C THR A 57 7.42 9.22 0.42
N PRO A 58 7.53 9.73 -0.82
CA PRO A 58 7.81 8.91 -1.99
C PRO A 58 9.12 8.11 -1.85
N GLU A 59 10.16 8.66 -1.22
CA GLU A 59 11.43 7.95 -1.00
C GLU A 59 11.23 6.73 -0.09
N GLY A 60 10.36 6.84 0.92
CA GLY A 60 9.98 5.71 1.77
C GLY A 60 9.24 4.61 1.00
N ALA A 61 8.57 4.96 -0.11
CA ALA A 61 7.97 4.02 -1.05
C ALA A 61 8.94 3.56 -2.17
N GLY A 62 10.20 4.01 -2.15
CA GLY A 62 11.18 3.72 -3.19
C GLY A 62 10.90 4.41 -4.52
N LEU A 63 10.12 5.50 -4.51
CA LEU A 63 9.75 6.27 -5.69
C LEU A 63 10.63 7.52 -5.83
N GLY A 64 10.95 7.87 -7.07
CA GLY A 64 11.63 9.12 -7.43
C GLY A 64 10.67 10.21 -7.94
N ILE A 65 9.48 10.32 -7.34
CA ILE A 65 8.44 11.30 -7.71
C ILE A 65 8.31 12.41 -6.66
N SER A 66 7.57 13.48 -6.97
CA SER A 66 7.30 14.54 -6.00
C SER A 66 6.33 14.07 -4.91
N GLN A 67 6.31 14.78 -3.76
CA GLN A 67 5.32 14.50 -2.71
C GLN A 67 3.89 14.74 -3.20
N GLU A 68 3.66 15.75 -4.05
CA GLU A 68 2.34 16.05 -4.62
C GLU A 68 1.83 14.88 -5.49
N ASP A 69 2.69 14.34 -6.36
CA ASP A 69 2.34 13.18 -7.18
C ASP A 69 2.06 11.94 -6.31
N TYR A 70 2.85 11.75 -5.26
CA TYR A 70 2.69 10.64 -4.33
C TYR A 70 1.40 10.72 -3.52
N ASP A 71 1.07 11.90 -2.97
CA ASP A 71 -0.19 12.15 -2.29
C ASP A 71 -1.39 12.00 -3.25
N GLY A 72 -1.19 12.34 -4.52
CA GLY A 72 -2.13 12.13 -5.63
C GLY A 72 -2.41 10.66 -5.97
N LEU A 73 -1.57 9.72 -5.52
CA LEU A 73 -1.83 8.29 -5.69
C LEU A 73 -2.98 7.80 -4.80
N LEU A 74 -3.35 8.55 -3.77
CA LEU A 74 -4.47 8.26 -2.89
C LEU A 74 -5.68 9.13 -3.24
N SER A 75 -6.85 8.49 -3.32
CA SER A 75 -8.10 9.25 -3.41
C SER A 75 -8.34 10.05 -2.11
N GLU A 76 -9.18 11.08 -2.17
CA GLU A 76 -9.56 11.85 -1.00
C GLU A 76 -10.16 10.98 0.12
N ALA A 77 -11.01 10.01 -0.24
CA ALA A 77 -11.61 9.08 0.71
C ALA A 77 -10.56 8.18 1.39
N GLU A 78 -9.52 7.77 0.65
CA GLU A 78 -8.43 6.98 1.22
C GLU A 78 -7.55 7.83 2.13
N ARG A 79 -7.21 9.06 1.73
CA ARG A 79 -6.48 9.98 2.60
C ARG A 79 -7.22 10.23 3.91
N ALA A 80 -8.54 10.37 3.86
CA ALA A 80 -9.38 10.50 5.06
C ALA A 80 -9.48 9.21 5.89
N ALA A 81 -9.29 8.04 5.28
CA ALA A 81 -9.32 6.73 5.94
C ALA A 81 -7.95 6.24 6.45
N LEU A 82 -6.88 7.01 6.22
CA LEU A 82 -5.55 6.70 6.75
C LEU A 82 -5.59 6.70 8.28
N ILE A 83 -5.04 5.65 8.87
CA ILE A 83 -4.81 5.57 10.31
C ILE A 83 -3.29 5.59 10.59
N PRO A 84 -2.83 6.32 11.62
CA PRO A 84 -1.41 6.43 11.93
C PRO A 84 -0.83 5.13 12.50
N ASP A 85 -1.67 4.35 13.20
CA ASP A 85 -1.28 3.13 13.89
C ASP A 85 -2.33 2.05 13.66
N LEU A 86 -1.86 0.81 13.46
CA LEU A 86 -2.76 -0.34 13.44
C LEU A 86 -3.23 -0.66 14.88
N PRO A 87 -4.50 -1.03 15.06
CA PRO A 87 -4.98 -1.52 16.35
C PRO A 87 -4.18 -2.73 16.85
N ALA A 88 -4.11 -2.92 18.17
CA ALA A 88 -3.32 -4.00 18.80
C ALA A 88 -3.69 -5.42 18.33
N GLU A 89 -4.91 -5.64 17.81
CA GLU A 89 -5.32 -6.91 17.20
C GLU A 89 -4.51 -7.30 15.95
N TRP A 90 -3.78 -6.35 15.34
CA TRP A 90 -2.92 -6.58 14.17
C TRP A 90 -1.52 -7.06 14.53
N THR A 91 -1.08 -6.82 15.76
CA THR A 91 0.18 -7.33 16.28
C THR A 91 -0.09 -8.70 16.90
N ILE A 92 0.27 -9.78 16.19
CA ILE A 92 0.50 -11.05 16.87
C ILE A 92 1.77 -10.82 17.69
N ASP A 93 1.63 -10.45 18.95
CA ASP A 93 2.69 -10.73 19.91
C ASP A 93 2.92 -12.25 19.85
N ALA A 94 4.02 -12.62 19.20
CA ALA A 94 4.50 -13.97 19.18
C ALA A 94 4.80 -14.36 20.63
N ILE A 95 3.92 -15.17 21.21
CA ILE A 95 4.18 -15.87 22.47
C ILE A 95 5.22 -16.96 22.19
#